data_AF-A0A928ITX3-F1
#
_entry.id   AF-A0A928ITX3-F1
#
_cell.length_a   1.000
_cell.length_b   1.000
_cell.length_c   1.000
_cell.angle_alpha   90.00
_cell.angle_beta   90.00
_cell.angle_gamma   90.00
#
_symmetry.space_group_name_H-M   'P 1'
#
loop_
_entity.id
_entity.type
_entity.pdbx_description
1 polymer ?
#
loop_
_entity_poly.entity_id
_entity_poly.type
_entity_poly.pdbx_seq_one_letter_code
_entity_poly.pdbx_strand_id
1 'polypeptide(L)'
;MAKKKIYEAYGAYAADEGLVFRKPKNFNRKRKTRIFFIILLALLLTAALAFGVYKLFFGPEKYDDRDAFYFTSNILSEEGGKFKAVGSIDFDIYNYADIRTSKVKIEGFDIKVSANGKNITKKADMKVGERAMDARVPSACNVNIELPREYHDKLIEVEVTSKPNNVVLKAQFEYEPEYGYKVKDDGVCVEVILFANKDVTLDLEWDGEALIADSTNPYIQSAGLDKTKCSVSLAGGMSTSIYFFKADPKEEFDNMTDALRLSYNDEQAGAKQSVPNEEKEAEKDE
;
A
#
# COMPACT_ATOMS: atom_id res chain seq x y z
N MET A 1 -49.38 -46.24 73.22
CA MET A 1 -49.44 -45.93 74.66
C MET A 1 -48.80 -47.03 75.52
N ALA A 2 -47.58 -47.52 75.18
CA ALA A 2 -46.97 -48.69 75.84
C ALA A 2 -45.49 -48.50 76.29
N LYS A 3 -44.83 -47.39 75.93
CA LYS A 3 -43.43 -47.14 76.32
C LYS A 3 -43.26 -46.36 77.63
N LYS A 4 -44.35 -45.83 78.20
CA LYS A 4 -44.30 -44.99 79.42
C LYS A 4 -44.22 -45.80 80.72
N LYS A 5 -44.55 -47.10 80.70
CA LYS A 5 -44.55 -47.98 81.88
C LYS A 5 -43.25 -48.74 82.14
N ILE A 6 -42.26 -48.68 81.24
CA ILE A 6 -40.99 -49.41 81.41
C ILE A 6 -39.97 -48.59 82.23
N TYR A 7 -40.07 -47.25 82.21
CA TYR A 7 -39.16 -46.39 82.96
C TYR A 7 -39.48 -46.27 84.45
N GLU A 8 -40.71 -46.56 84.87
CA GLU A 8 -41.10 -46.53 86.29
C GLU A 8 -40.73 -47.81 87.03
N ALA A 9 -40.49 -48.93 86.32
CA ALA A 9 -40.10 -50.21 86.92
C ALA A 9 -38.59 -50.33 87.20
N TYR A 10 -37.74 -49.53 86.57
CA TYR A 10 -36.28 -49.53 86.81
C TYR A 10 -35.81 -48.42 87.76
N GLY A 11 -36.65 -47.42 88.05
CA GLY A 11 -36.32 -46.32 88.96
C GLY A 11 -36.42 -46.65 90.45
N ALA A 12 -37.05 -47.77 90.82
CA ALA A 12 -37.27 -48.16 92.21
C ALA A 12 -36.24 -49.17 92.77
N TYR A 13 -35.36 -49.72 91.93
CA TYR A 13 -34.37 -50.74 92.33
C TYR A 13 -32.91 -50.24 92.38
N ALA A 14 -32.67 -48.96 92.07
CA ALA A 14 -31.32 -48.37 92.03
C ALA A 14 -31.10 -47.27 93.09
N ALA A 15 -31.92 -47.27 94.15
CA ALA A 15 -31.79 -46.33 95.27
C ALA A 15 -31.03 -46.92 96.48
N ASP A 16 -30.70 -48.22 96.48
CA ASP A 16 -30.09 -48.92 97.63
C ASP A 16 -28.63 -49.34 97.42
N GLU A 17 -28.04 -49.08 96.26
CA GLU A 17 -26.60 -49.18 96.05
C GLU A 17 -26.11 -47.86 95.48
N GLY A 18 -25.22 -47.18 96.19
CA GLY A 18 -24.71 -45.83 95.92
C GLY A 18 -23.93 -45.66 94.60
N LEU A 19 -24.56 -45.96 93.47
CA LEU A 19 -24.02 -45.81 92.12
C LEU A 19 -24.27 -44.38 91.63
N VAL A 20 -23.29 -43.51 91.91
CA VAL A 20 -23.20 -42.18 91.31
C VAL A 20 -22.96 -42.34 89.80
N PHE A 21 -24.00 -42.19 88.99
CA PHE A 21 -23.88 -42.05 87.54
C PHE A 21 -23.13 -40.74 87.22
N ARG A 22 -21.81 -40.83 87.01
CA ARG A 22 -21.05 -39.73 86.41
C ARG A 22 -21.51 -39.56 84.96
N LYS A 23 -22.16 -38.42 84.65
CA LYS A 23 -22.41 -38.00 83.26
C LYS A 23 -21.10 -38.07 82.45
N PRO A 24 -21.07 -38.70 81.27
CA PRO A 24 -19.87 -38.71 80.44
C PRO A 24 -19.50 -37.27 80.08
N LYS A 25 -18.28 -36.86 80.44
CA LYS A 25 -17.71 -35.55 80.12
C LYS A 25 -17.66 -35.39 78.59
N ASN A 26 -18.48 -34.48 78.05
CA ASN A 26 -18.54 -34.05 76.65
C ASN A 26 -17.27 -33.29 76.16
N PHE A 27 -16.08 -33.65 76.62
CA PHE A 27 -14.84 -32.94 76.29
C PHE A 27 -14.33 -33.23 74.87
N ASN A 28 -14.66 -34.39 74.28
CA ASN A 28 -14.12 -34.80 72.97
C ASN A 28 -14.91 -34.32 71.74
N ARG A 29 -16.16 -33.88 71.87
CA ARG A 29 -16.94 -33.37 70.72
C ARG A 29 -16.49 -31.98 70.27
N LYS A 30 -16.16 -31.09 71.21
CA LYS A 30 -15.68 -29.72 70.92
C LYS A 30 -14.28 -29.70 70.29
N ARG A 31 -13.42 -30.66 70.65
CA ARG A 31 -12.06 -30.78 70.10
C ARG A 31 -12.08 -31.27 68.65
N LYS A 32 -12.92 -32.26 68.33
CA LYS A 32 -13.10 -32.77 66.96
C LYS A 32 -13.71 -31.73 66.01
N THR A 33 -14.66 -30.92 66.48
CA THR A 33 -15.23 -29.81 65.69
C THR A 33 -14.21 -28.73 65.40
N ARG A 34 -13.38 -28.34 66.39
CA ARG A 34 -12.29 -27.37 66.16
C ARG A 34 -11.26 -27.87 65.15
N ILE A 35 -10.84 -29.13 65.24
CA ILE A 35 -9.90 -29.73 64.29
C ILE A 35 -10.50 -29.75 62.88
N PHE A 36 -11.79 -30.10 62.75
CA PHE A 36 -12.49 -30.06 61.47
C PHE A 36 -12.50 -28.67 60.84
N PHE A 37 -12.78 -27.61 61.62
CA PHE A 37 -12.74 -26.23 61.10
C PHE A 37 -11.33 -25.77 60.71
N ILE A 38 -10.29 -26.21 61.43
CA ILE A 38 -8.90 -25.89 61.07
C ILE A 38 -8.52 -26.55 59.75
N ILE A 39 -8.90 -27.82 59.56
CA ILE A 39 -8.65 -28.55 58.31
C ILE A 39 -9.42 -27.89 57.15
N LEU A 40 -10.69 -27.54 57.35
CA LEU A 40 -11.50 -26.84 56.35
C LEU A 40 -10.88 -25.49 55.94
N LEU A 41 -10.41 -24.71 56.92
CA LEU A 41 -9.76 -23.42 56.67
C LEU A 41 -8.45 -23.60 55.90
N ALA A 42 -7.64 -24.60 56.27
CA ALA A 42 -6.40 -24.92 55.55
C ALA A 42 -6.68 -25.33 54.10
N LEU A 43 -7.74 -26.08 53.85
CA LEU A 43 -8.15 -26.51 52.51
C LEU A 43 -8.67 -25.35 51.66
N LEU A 44 -9.37 -24.39 52.27
CA LEU A 44 -9.80 -23.16 51.59
C LEU A 44 -8.61 -22.26 51.23
N LEU A 45 -7.62 -22.14 52.12
CA LEU A 45 -6.40 -21.36 51.87
C LEU A 45 -5.55 -21.97 50.73
N THR A 46 -5.40 -23.30 50.69
CA THR A 46 -4.68 -23.97 49.61
C THR A 46 -5.43 -23.88 48.28
N ALA A 47 -6.76 -23.99 48.28
CA ALA A 47 -7.57 -23.77 47.08
C ALA A 47 -7.47 -22.34 46.56
N ALA A 48 -7.49 -21.33 47.44
CA ALA A 48 -7.31 -19.93 47.06
C ALA A 48 -5.93 -19.64 46.46
N LEU A 49 -4.87 -20.21 47.05
CA LEU A 49 -3.50 -20.14 46.52
C LEU A 49 -3.39 -20.81 45.15
N ALA A 50 -3.94 -22.02 44.99
CA ALA A 50 -3.93 -22.73 43.71
C ALA A 50 -4.69 -21.95 42.63
N PHE A 51 -5.83 -21.33 42.98
CA PHE A 51 -6.60 -20.50 42.04
C PHE A 51 -5.85 -19.20 41.67
N GLY A 52 -5.13 -18.60 42.63
CA GLY A 52 -4.26 -17.44 42.40
C GLY A 52 -3.10 -17.76 41.44
N VAL A 53 -2.40 -18.87 41.69
CA VAL A 53 -1.32 -19.36 40.81
C VAL A 53 -1.87 -19.73 39.43
N TYR A 54 -3.01 -20.42 39.37
CA TYR A 54 -3.67 -20.74 38.11
C TYR A 54 -3.99 -19.48 37.31
N LYS A 55 -4.54 -18.42 37.92
CA LYS A 55 -4.76 -17.14 37.24
C LYS A 55 -3.47 -16.44 36.80
N LEU A 56 -2.36 -16.65 37.50
CA LEU A 56 -1.09 -15.99 37.21
C LEU A 56 -0.34 -16.66 36.05
N PHE A 57 -0.46 -17.99 35.92
CA PHE A 57 0.24 -18.77 34.89
C PHE A 57 -0.65 -19.24 33.72
N PHE A 58 -1.94 -19.43 33.97
CA PHE A 58 -2.92 -19.96 33.02
C PHE A 58 -4.21 -19.13 32.99
N GLY A 59 -4.21 -17.96 33.64
CA GLY A 59 -5.23 -16.95 33.39
C GLY A 59 -5.25 -16.65 31.90
N PRO A 60 -6.40 -16.22 31.35
CA PRO A 60 -6.49 -15.87 29.93
C PRO A 60 -5.30 -14.97 29.63
N GLU A 61 -4.44 -15.44 28.72
CA GLU A 61 -3.31 -14.66 28.25
C GLU A 61 -3.86 -13.26 28.01
N LYS A 62 -3.26 -12.26 28.65
CA LYS A 62 -3.31 -10.92 28.07
C LYS A 62 -2.55 -11.08 26.77
N TYR A 63 -3.24 -11.55 25.73
CA TYR A 63 -2.85 -11.34 24.36
C TYR A 63 -2.48 -9.86 24.34
N ASP A 64 -1.22 -9.60 24.05
CA ASP A 64 -0.69 -8.28 23.87
C ASP A 64 -1.62 -7.63 22.82
N ASP A 65 -2.52 -6.77 23.31
CA ASP A 65 -3.53 -6.02 22.57
C ASP A 65 -2.78 -5.01 21.70
N ARG A 66 -2.05 -5.51 20.70
CA ARG A 66 -1.89 -4.71 19.50
C ARG A 66 -3.21 -4.81 18.78
N ASP A 67 -4.08 -3.87 19.14
CA ASP A 67 -5.18 -3.35 18.36
C ASP A 67 -4.95 -3.61 16.87
N ALA A 68 -5.49 -4.73 16.37
CA ALA A 68 -5.43 -5.05 14.96
C ALA A 68 -6.32 -4.02 14.25
N PHE A 69 -5.67 -3.04 13.65
CA PHE A 69 -6.31 -1.89 13.06
C PHE A 69 -6.91 -2.28 11.70
N TYR A 70 -8.23 -2.26 11.61
CA TYR A 70 -8.95 -2.91 10.50
C TYR A 70 -9.26 -2.01 9.30
N PHE A 71 -8.85 -0.74 9.34
CA PHE A 71 -8.88 0.16 8.18
C PHE A 71 -7.45 0.33 7.66
N THR A 72 -7.16 -0.36 6.56
CA THR A 72 -5.80 -0.47 6.02
C THR A 72 -5.80 -0.26 4.51
N SER A 73 -4.61 -0.07 3.95
CA SER A 73 -4.38 0.04 2.51
C SER A 73 -3.17 -0.80 2.12
N ASN A 74 -3.14 -1.21 0.86
CA ASN A 74 -1.94 -1.82 0.28
C ASN A 74 -0.77 -0.82 0.15
N ILE A 75 -1.04 0.49 0.10
CA ILE A 75 -0.03 1.53 -0.15
C ILE A 75 -0.03 2.62 0.94
N LEU A 76 -1.20 3.02 1.43
CA LEU A 76 -1.30 4.10 2.44
C LEU A 76 -1.04 3.56 3.86
N SER A 77 -0.39 4.37 4.69
CA SER A 77 -0.12 4.04 6.09
C SER A 77 -0.30 5.26 7.00
N GLU A 78 -0.39 5.06 8.31
CA GLU A 78 -0.47 6.17 9.28
C GLU A 78 0.82 7.01 9.33
N GLU A 79 1.97 6.35 9.19
CA GLU A 79 3.29 7.01 9.17
C GLU A 79 3.50 7.78 7.85
N GLY A 80 2.86 7.31 6.78
CA GLY A 80 3.05 7.81 5.42
C GLY A 80 4.14 7.05 4.68
N GLY A 81 4.04 7.04 3.35
CA GLY A 81 5.06 6.51 2.45
C GLY A 81 5.32 7.45 1.28
N LYS A 82 6.40 7.20 0.54
CA LYS A 82 6.73 7.88 -0.72
C LYS A 82 6.78 6.87 -1.85
N PHE A 83 6.02 7.12 -2.90
CA PHE A 83 5.88 6.22 -4.04
C PHE A 83 5.96 7.00 -5.35
N LYS A 84 6.11 6.26 -6.45
CA LYS A 84 5.93 6.80 -7.80
C LYS A 84 4.57 6.36 -8.34
N ALA A 85 3.90 7.25 -9.05
CA ALA A 85 2.63 6.96 -9.72
C ALA A 85 2.69 7.41 -11.17
N VAL A 86 2.24 6.54 -12.09
CA VAL A 86 2.24 6.79 -13.53
C VAL A 86 0.80 6.85 -14.02
N GLY A 87 0.34 8.04 -14.40
CA GLY A 87 -1.00 8.27 -14.93
C GLY A 87 -2.13 8.30 -13.91
N SER A 88 -2.22 7.27 -13.08
CA SER A 88 -3.20 7.17 -12.01
C SER A 88 -2.53 6.79 -10.70
N ILE A 89 -3.15 7.18 -9.59
CA ILE A 89 -2.80 6.68 -8.27
C ILE A 89 -3.86 5.64 -7.90
N ASP A 90 -3.44 4.38 -7.87
CA ASP A 90 -4.30 3.23 -7.60
C ASP A 90 -3.93 2.59 -6.27
N PHE A 91 -4.91 2.45 -5.39
CA PHE A 91 -4.74 1.73 -4.13
C PHE A 91 -6.05 1.07 -3.70
N ASP A 92 -5.92 0.02 -2.91
CA ASP A 92 -7.05 -0.61 -2.27
C ASP A 92 -7.15 -0.12 -0.83
N ILE A 93 -8.38 0.10 -0.38
CA ILE A 93 -8.71 0.25 1.03
C ILE A 93 -9.45 -1.00 1.46
N TYR A 94 -9.04 -1.53 2.60
CA TYR A 94 -9.66 -2.71 3.21
C TYR A 94 -10.33 -2.32 4.52
N ASN A 95 -11.52 -2.86 4.72
CA ASN A 95 -12.24 -2.83 5.98
C ASN A 95 -12.52 -4.26 6.42
N TYR A 96 -11.94 -4.67 7.55
CA TYR A 96 -12.16 -5.99 8.12
C TYR A 96 -13.13 -5.89 9.32
N ALA A 97 -14.20 -6.68 9.31
CA ALA A 97 -15.12 -6.76 10.44
C ALA A 97 -14.71 -7.92 11.38
N ASP A 98 -14.42 -7.61 12.65
CA ASP A 98 -14.21 -8.62 13.71
C ASP A 98 -15.35 -8.53 14.75
N ILE A 99 -15.70 -9.68 15.33
CA ILE A 99 -16.66 -9.87 16.42
C ILE A 99 -16.33 -8.95 17.63
N ARG A 100 -15.05 -8.64 17.89
CA ARG A 100 -14.63 -7.76 19.00
C ARG A 100 -14.87 -6.26 18.74
N THR A 101 -14.89 -5.83 17.47
CA THR A 101 -15.08 -4.44 17.04
C THR A 101 -16.52 -4.11 16.64
N SER A 102 -17.47 -5.03 16.87
CA SER A 102 -18.91 -4.88 16.64
C SER A 102 -19.57 -3.62 17.24
N LYS A 103 -18.87 -2.85 18.09
CA LYS A 103 -19.31 -1.57 18.65
C LYS A 103 -18.88 -0.34 17.85
N VAL A 104 -17.87 -0.45 16.99
CA VAL A 104 -17.25 0.67 16.28
C VAL A 104 -17.33 0.41 14.77
N LYS A 105 -18.47 0.79 14.20
CA LYS A 105 -18.78 0.56 12.78
C LYS A 105 -18.14 1.67 11.95
N ILE A 106 -17.29 1.30 10.99
CA ILE A 106 -16.79 2.25 9.99
C ILE A 106 -17.86 2.42 8.92
N GLU A 107 -18.50 3.59 8.86
CA GLU A 107 -19.57 3.91 7.92
C GLU A 107 -19.06 4.24 6.52
N GLY A 108 -17.76 4.51 6.39
CA GLY A 108 -17.10 4.85 5.13
C GLY A 108 -15.80 5.60 5.37
N PHE A 109 -15.34 6.33 4.36
CA PHE A 109 -14.12 7.12 4.43
C PHE A 109 -14.20 8.35 3.51
N ASP A 110 -13.44 9.38 3.87
CA ASP A 110 -13.20 10.55 3.03
C ASP A 110 -11.81 10.45 2.40
N ILE A 111 -11.67 10.97 1.19
CA ILE A 111 -10.38 11.09 0.50
C ILE A 111 -10.13 12.57 0.24
N LYS A 112 -8.94 13.02 0.65
CA LYS A 112 -8.39 14.34 0.37
C LYS A 112 -7.11 14.18 -0.43
N VAL A 113 -6.99 14.99 -1.48
CA VAL A 113 -5.83 15.00 -2.38
C VAL A 113 -5.24 16.40 -2.38
N SER A 114 -3.92 16.51 -2.26
CA SER A 114 -3.19 17.77 -2.28
C SER A 114 -2.04 17.68 -3.30
N ALA A 115 -1.68 18.80 -3.93
CA ALA A 115 -0.46 18.91 -4.75
C ALA A 115 0.43 20.00 -4.15
N ASN A 116 1.68 19.66 -3.82
CA ASN A 116 2.63 20.56 -3.17
C ASN A 116 2.02 21.30 -1.95
N GLY A 117 1.24 20.59 -1.14
CA GLY A 117 0.58 21.12 0.06
C GLY A 117 -0.67 21.96 -0.18
N LYS A 118 -1.13 22.13 -1.43
CA LYS A 118 -2.40 22.79 -1.76
C LYS A 118 -3.47 21.76 -2.06
N ASN A 119 -4.60 21.84 -1.36
CA ASN A 119 -5.73 20.93 -1.60
C ASN A 119 -6.23 21.04 -3.04
N ILE A 120 -6.36 19.90 -3.69
CA ILE A 120 -7.02 19.76 -4.98
C ILE A 120 -8.52 19.61 -4.69
N THR A 121 -9.19 20.73 -4.48
CA THR A 121 -10.66 20.75 -4.38
C THR A 121 -11.22 20.40 -5.75
N LYS A 122 -11.72 19.17 -5.93
CA LYS A 122 -12.50 18.68 -7.09
C LYS A 122 -12.52 19.67 -8.26
N LYS A 123 -11.40 19.82 -8.97
CA LYS A 123 -11.48 20.35 -10.33
C LYS A 123 -12.27 19.31 -11.13
N ALA A 124 -13.01 19.76 -12.14
CA ALA A 124 -13.96 18.96 -12.92
C ALA A 124 -13.42 17.61 -13.45
N ASP A 125 -12.10 17.40 -13.40
CA ASP A 125 -11.40 16.27 -13.98
C ASP A 125 -10.78 15.30 -12.95
N MET A 126 -10.87 15.56 -11.64
CA MET A 126 -10.42 14.58 -10.64
C MET A 126 -11.46 13.48 -10.51
N LYS A 127 -11.25 12.36 -11.20
CA LYS A 127 -12.05 11.16 -11.01
C LYS A 127 -11.49 10.38 -9.83
N VAL A 128 -12.39 10.00 -8.93
CA VAL A 128 -12.05 9.06 -7.86
C VAL A 128 -13.00 7.88 -7.96
N GLY A 129 -12.44 6.67 -8.04
CA GLY A 129 -13.15 5.39 -8.13
C GLY A 129 -14.20 5.16 -7.03
N GLU A 130 -15.01 4.12 -7.19
CA GLU A 130 -16.22 3.83 -6.39
C GLU A 130 -16.01 4.09 -4.89
N ARG A 131 -16.97 4.77 -4.27
CA ARG A 131 -16.91 5.13 -2.84
C ARG A 131 -18.17 4.67 -2.13
N ALA A 132 -18.11 3.46 -1.60
CA ALA A 132 -18.94 2.99 -0.51
C ALA A 132 -18.30 1.73 0.06
N MET A 133 -18.29 1.60 1.38
CA MET A 133 -17.97 0.33 2.05
C MET A 133 -19.07 0.03 3.06
N ASP A 134 -19.50 -1.23 3.10
CA ASP A 134 -20.40 -1.68 4.14
C ASP A 134 -19.59 -2.00 5.41
N ALA A 135 -20.00 -1.38 6.52
CA ALA A 135 -19.45 -1.60 7.85
C ALA A 135 -19.68 -3.02 8.38
N ARG A 136 -20.60 -3.79 7.79
CA ARG A 136 -21.12 -5.06 8.35
C ARG A 136 -20.38 -6.29 7.87
N VAL A 137 -19.62 -6.20 6.78
CA VAL A 137 -18.96 -7.34 6.14
C VAL A 137 -17.54 -6.91 5.76
N PRO A 138 -16.53 -7.79 5.86
CA PRO A 138 -15.23 -7.52 5.29
C PRO A 138 -15.38 -7.07 3.83
N SER A 139 -14.87 -5.89 3.52
CA SER A 139 -15.02 -5.26 2.22
C SER A 139 -13.70 -4.65 1.78
N ALA A 140 -13.51 -4.63 0.47
CA ALA A 140 -12.41 -3.96 -0.19
C ALA A 140 -13.00 -2.97 -1.19
N CYS A 141 -12.35 -1.83 -1.33
CA CYS A 141 -12.71 -0.79 -2.27
C CYS A 141 -11.45 -0.38 -3.02
N ASN A 142 -11.51 -0.46 -4.34
CA ASN A 142 -10.45 0.07 -5.18
C ASN A 142 -10.66 1.57 -5.37
N VAL A 143 -9.61 2.33 -5.09
CA VAL A 143 -9.57 3.77 -5.30
C VAL A 143 -8.56 4.06 -6.40
N ASN A 144 -9.07 4.55 -7.52
CA ASN A 144 -8.30 5.10 -8.62
C ASN A 144 -8.43 6.63 -8.58
N ILE A 145 -7.33 7.36 -8.59
CA ILE A 145 -7.29 8.83 -8.68
C ILE A 145 -6.60 9.22 -9.99
N GLU A 146 -7.37 9.77 -10.91
CA GLU A 146 -6.88 10.42 -12.13
C GLU A 146 -6.67 11.91 -11.87
N LEU A 147 -5.49 12.43 -12.21
CA LEU A 147 -5.17 13.86 -12.10
C LEU A 147 -4.93 14.47 -13.48
N PRO A 148 -5.32 15.75 -13.69
CA PRO A 148 -5.03 16.46 -14.93
C PRO A 148 -3.52 16.60 -15.20
N ARG A 149 -3.17 16.79 -16.48
CA ARG A 149 -1.76 16.93 -16.90
C ARG A 149 -0.99 18.03 -16.19
N GLU A 150 -1.66 19.09 -15.75
CA GLU A 150 -1.05 20.20 -15.01
C GLU A 150 -0.45 19.80 -13.65
N TYR A 151 -0.74 18.59 -13.15
CA TYR A 151 -0.19 18.06 -11.91
C TYR A 151 0.96 17.06 -12.12
N HIS A 152 1.33 16.76 -13.36
CA HIS A 152 2.54 15.98 -13.65
C HIS A 152 3.79 16.65 -13.08
N ASP A 153 4.74 15.81 -12.68
CA ASP A 153 6.01 16.16 -12.02
C ASP A 153 5.83 16.89 -10.67
N LYS A 154 4.63 16.84 -10.09
CA LYS A 154 4.36 17.36 -8.74
C LYS A 154 4.32 16.23 -7.72
N LEU A 155 4.60 16.61 -6.47
CA LEU A 155 4.37 15.74 -5.34
C LEU A 155 2.90 15.80 -4.95
N ILE A 156 2.22 14.66 -5.07
CA ILE A 156 0.80 14.49 -4.74
C ILE A 156 0.69 13.83 -3.37
N GLU A 157 -0.08 14.42 -2.46
CA GLU A 157 -0.37 13.82 -1.17
C GLU A 157 -1.81 13.30 -1.18
N VAL A 158 -1.99 12.04 -0.81
CA VAL A 158 -3.30 11.42 -0.63
C VAL A 158 -3.48 11.12 0.84
N GLU A 159 -4.62 11.55 1.39
CA GLU A 159 -5.03 11.35 2.77
C GLU A 159 -6.42 10.73 2.77
N VAL A 160 -6.56 9.59 3.44
CA VAL A 160 -7.82 8.85 3.57
C VAL A 160 -8.19 8.79 5.04
N THR A 161 -9.37 9.32 5.37
CA THR A 161 -9.86 9.39 6.74
C THR A 161 -11.08 8.49 6.92
N SER A 162 -11.00 7.48 7.80
CA SER A 162 -12.15 6.64 8.11
C SER A 162 -13.18 7.37 8.97
N LYS A 163 -14.46 7.04 8.81
CA LYS A 163 -15.56 7.56 9.62
C LYS A 163 -16.25 6.44 10.39
N PRO A 164 -16.60 6.64 11.67
CA PRO A 164 -16.40 7.85 12.49
C PRO A 164 -15.05 7.87 13.23
N ASN A 165 -14.20 6.85 13.06
CA ASN A 165 -13.03 6.65 13.91
C ASN A 165 -11.88 7.62 13.66
N ASN A 166 -11.93 8.39 12.57
CA ASN A 166 -10.91 9.35 12.17
C ASN A 166 -9.51 8.75 12.06
N VAL A 167 -9.43 7.48 11.65
CA VAL A 167 -8.17 6.87 11.23
C VAL A 167 -7.69 7.58 9.99
N VAL A 168 -6.44 8.04 9.97
CA VAL A 168 -5.85 8.72 8.83
C VAL A 168 -4.75 7.86 8.23
N LEU A 169 -4.95 7.41 6.99
CA LEU A 169 -3.92 6.80 6.16
C LEU A 169 -3.44 7.82 5.13
N LYS A 170 -2.13 7.91 4.92
CA LYS A 170 -1.56 8.88 3.99
C LYS A 170 -0.40 8.30 3.17
N ALA A 171 -0.12 8.92 2.03
CA ALA A 171 1.11 8.73 1.27
C ALA A 171 1.37 9.91 0.35
N GLN A 172 2.62 10.04 -0.09
CA GLN A 172 3.07 11.00 -1.09
C GLN A 172 3.48 10.25 -2.37
N PHE A 173 3.12 10.81 -3.52
CA PHE A 173 3.36 10.25 -4.84
C PHE A 173 4.09 11.26 -5.71
N GLU A 174 5.24 10.86 -6.26
CA GLU A 174 5.84 11.54 -7.42
C GLU A 174 5.02 11.14 -8.65
N TYR A 175 4.24 12.08 -9.17
CA TYR A 175 3.25 11.81 -10.21
C TYR A 175 3.84 12.06 -11.60
N GLU A 176 4.07 11.00 -12.35
CA GLU A 176 4.59 11.03 -13.71
C GLU A 176 3.44 10.81 -14.73
N PRO A 177 3.50 11.45 -15.91
CA PRO A 177 2.53 11.20 -16.99
C PRO A 177 2.63 9.78 -17.53
N GLU A 178 1.54 9.24 -18.08
CA GLU A 178 1.60 7.95 -18.80
C GLU A 178 2.40 8.04 -20.10
N TYR A 179 2.32 9.19 -20.75
CA TYR A 179 3.01 9.51 -21.99
C TYR A 179 3.03 11.02 -22.19
N GLY A 180 3.91 11.49 -23.05
CA GLY A 180 4.00 12.90 -23.40
C GLY A 180 4.97 13.15 -24.53
N TYR A 181 5.23 14.44 -24.75
CA TYR A 181 6.19 14.88 -25.74
C TYR A 181 7.03 16.04 -25.21
N LYS A 182 8.24 16.19 -25.73
CA LYS A 182 9.10 17.36 -25.58
C LYS A 182 9.48 17.85 -26.96
N VAL A 183 9.51 19.16 -27.14
CA VAL A 183 9.91 19.79 -28.40
C VAL A 183 11.22 20.52 -28.17
N LYS A 184 12.23 20.24 -29.00
CA LYS A 184 13.42 21.08 -29.12
C LYS A 184 13.42 21.72 -30.49
N ASP A 185 13.64 23.03 -30.53
CA ASP A 185 13.70 23.80 -31.77
C ASP A 185 15.10 24.43 -31.85
N ASP A 186 15.83 24.11 -32.91
CA ASP A 186 17.17 24.67 -33.18
C ASP A 186 17.16 25.81 -34.21
N GLY A 187 15.97 26.20 -34.68
CA GLY A 187 15.75 27.23 -35.69
C GLY A 187 15.53 26.69 -37.10
N VAL A 188 16.12 25.55 -37.45
CA VAL A 188 16.05 24.92 -38.79
C VAL A 188 15.21 23.66 -38.74
N CYS A 189 15.34 22.90 -37.66
CA CYS A 189 14.71 21.64 -37.38
C CYS A 189 14.03 21.68 -36.00
N VAL A 190 12.97 20.90 -35.89
CA VAL A 190 12.23 20.65 -34.66
C VAL A 190 12.35 19.17 -34.34
N GLU A 191 12.99 18.85 -33.21
CA GLU A 191 13.02 17.49 -32.65
C GLU A 191 11.81 17.32 -31.72
N VAL A 192 10.89 16.43 -32.09
CA VAL A 192 9.79 16.00 -31.22
C VAL A 192 10.17 14.68 -30.57
N ILE A 193 10.43 14.73 -29.27
CA ILE A 193 10.74 13.55 -28.44
C ILE A 193 9.45 13.06 -27.82
N LEU A 194 8.96 11.91 -28.27
CA LEU A 194 7.82 11.22 -27.70
C LEU A 194 8.31 10.25 -26.63
N PHE A 195 7.65 10.20 -25.49
CA PHE A 195 7.99 9.27 -24.41
C PHE A 195 6.74 8.64 -23.82
N ALA A 196 6.89 7.42 -23.34
CA ALA A 196 5.80 6.66 -22.73
C ALA A 196 6.32 5.90 -21.50
N ASN A 197 5.59 6.00 -20.39
CA ASN A 197 5.81 5.25 -19.15
C ASN A 197 4.90 4.00 -19.06
N LYS A 198 3.93 3.87 -19.97
CA LYS A 198 3.12 2.66 -20.22
C LYS A 198 3.02 2.42 -21.73
N ASP A 199 2.68 1.20 -22.13
CA ASP A 199 2.43 0.86 -23.53
C ASP A 199 1.32 1.75 -24.11
N VAL A 200 1.61 2.46 -25.19
CA VAL A 200 0.68 3.41 -25.81
C VAL A 200 0.94 3.54 -27.31
N THR A 201 -0.12 3.85 -28.05
CA THR A 201 -0.02 4.33 -29.42
C THR A 201 -0.41 5.80 -29.44
N LEU A 202 0.49 6.65 -29.91
CA LEU A 202 0.30 8.09 -30.04
C LEU A 202 0.05 8.44 -31.49
N ASP A 203 -1.03 9.18 -31.76
CA ASP A 203 -1.26 9.78 -33.06
C ASP A 203 -0.61 11.15 -33.09
N LEU A 204 0.30 11.34 -34.04
CA LEU A 204 0.99 12.59 -34.29
C LEU A 204 0.42 13.21 -35.56
N GLU A 205 0.09 14.50 -35.49
CA GLU A 205 -0.40 15.30 -36.61
C GLU A 205 0.40 16.61 -36.63
N TRP A 206 0.79 17.07 -37.82
CA TRP A 206 1.53 18.31 -38.01
C TRP A 206 1.05 19.03 -39.26
N ASP A 207 1.37 20.32 -39.32
CA ASP A 207 1.14 21.15 -40.49
C ASP A 207 2.19 20.84 -41.57
N GLY A 208 1.78 20.18 -42.65
CA GLY A 208 2.64 19.82 -43.77
C GLY A 208 3.09 21.00 -44.64
N GLU A 209 2.48 22.18 -44.49
CA GLU A 209 2.94 23.40 -45.17
C GLU A 209 4.07 24.09 -44.38
N ALA A 210 4.08 23.92 -43.05
CA ALA A 210 5.09 24.51 -42.16
C ALA A 210 6.23 23.56 -41.81
N LEU A 211 5.99 22.25 -41.83
CA LEU A 211 6.91 21.23 -41.34
C LEU A 211 7.00 20.05 -42.30
N ILE A 212 8.23 19.70 -42.67
CA ILE A 212 8.58 18.56 -43.49
C ILE A 212 9.11 17.46 -42.57
N ALA A 213 8.34 16.39 -42.40
CA ALA A 213 8.78 15.25 -41.60
C ALA A 213 9.99 14.54 -42.22
N ASP A 214 10.91 14.08 -41.38
CA ASP A 214 12.01 13.23 -41.81
C ASP A 214 11.49 11.91 -42.41
N SER A 215 11.54 11.83 -43.74
CA SER A 215 11.12 10.65 -44.49
C SER A 215 11.99 9.41 -44.28
N THR A 216 13.14 9.52 -43.58
CA THR A 216 13.95 8.37 -43.19
C THR A 216 13.48 7.72 -41.88
N ASN A 217 12.66 8.43 -41.11
CA ASN A 217 12.14 7.92 -39.85
C ASN A 217 11.15 6.74 -40.11
N PRO A 218 11.34 5.57 -39.46
CA PRO A 218 10.50 4.40 -39.69
C PRO A 218 8.99 4.63 -39.46
N TYR A 219 8.65 5.48 -38.48
CA TYR A 219 7.26 5.80 -38.18
C TYR A 219 6.62 6.65 -39.28
N ILE A 220 7.39 7.56 -39.89
CA ILE A 220 6.96 8.39 -41.02
C ILE A 220 6.87 7.55 -42.30
N GLN A 221 7.82 6.64 -42.54
CA GLN A 221 7.78 5.74 -43.70
C GLN A 221 6.55 4.83 -43.69
N SER A 222 6.13 4.40 -42.50
CA SER A 222 4.95 3.56 -42.33
C SER A 222 3.61 4.28 -42.52
N ALA A 223 3.59 5.63 -42.48
CA ALA A 223 2.37 6.44 -42.55
C ALA A 223 1.75 6.55 -43.97
N GLY A 224 2.46 6.13 -45.02
CA GLY A 224 1.94 6.12 -46.38
C GLY A 224 1.88 7.50 -47.05
N LEU A 225 0.85 7.72 -47.88
CA LEU A 225 0.71 8.93 -48.73
C LEU A 225 0.33 10.20 -47.95
N ASP A 226 -0.15 10.07 -46.72
CA ASP A 226 -0.58 11.19 -45.88
C ASP A 226 0.58 11.63 -44.97
N LYS A 227 1.49 12.46 -45.51
CA LYS A 227 2.73 12.90 -44.85
C LYS A 227 2.52 13.97 -43.77
N THR A 228 1.32 14.08 -43.21
CA THR A 228 1.00 15.04 -42.14
C THR A 228 0.50 14.37 -40.86
N LYS A 229 0.41 13.04 -40.85
CA LYS A 229 0.06 12.27 -39.66
C LYS A 229 0.75 10.92 -39.59
N CYS A 230 1.03 10.41 -38.41
CA CYS A 230 1.52 9.04 -38.20
C CYS A 230 1.13 8.52 -36.82
N SER A 231 1.05 7.20 -36.67
CA SER A 231 0.87 6.55 -35.36
C SER A 231 2.18 5.95 -34.87
N VAL A 232 2.55 6.26 -33.63
CA VAL A 232 3.78 5.81 -32.99
C VAL A 232 3.43 4.94 -31.80
N SER A 233 3.71 3.64 -31.90
CA SER A 233 3.60 2.72 -30.78
C SER A 233 4.89 2.70 -29.97
N LEU A 234 4.76 2.98 -28.67
CA LEU A 234 5.85 2.99 -27.70
C LEU A 234 5.53 2.02 -26.57
N ALA A 235 6.50 1.18 -26.23
CA ALA A 235 6.45 0.40 -25.00
C ALA A 235 6.73 1.28 -23.78
N GLY A 236 6.23 0.89 -22.61
CA GLY A 236 6.48 1.59 -21.36
C GLY A 236 7.98 1.71 -21.04
N GLY A 237 8.41 2.89 -20.62
CA GLY A 237 9.80 3.24 -20.33
C GLY A 237 10.62 3.63 -21.56
N MET A 238 10.02 3.65 -22.76
CA MET A 238 10.71 3.98 -24.01
C MET A 238 10.46 5.42 -24.45
N SER A 239 11.40 5.96 -25.20
CA SER A 239 11.28 7.22 -25.91
C SER A 239 11.76 7.08 -27.35
N THR A 240 11.17 7.85 -28.25
CA THR A 240 11.63 8.00 -29.63
C THR A 240 11.68 9.48 -29.98
N SER A 241 12.46 9.84 -31.00
CA SER A 241 12.45 11.18 -31.56
C SER A 241 12.09 11.16 -33.05
N ILE A 242 11.36 12.20 -33.46
CA ILE A 242 10.99 12.46 -34.84
C ILE A 242 11.43 13.89 -35.16
N TYR A 243 12.17 14.04 -36.24
CA TYR A 243 12.66 15.34 -36.71
C TYR A 243 11.71 15.90 -37.77
N PHE A 244 11.45 17.19 -37.67
CA PHE A 244 10.67 17.97 -38.63
C PHE A 244 11.49 19.16 -39.10
N PHE A 245 11.67 19.31 -40.40
CA PHE A 245 12.41 20.41 -41.00
C PHE A 245 11.46 21.56 -41.36
N LYS A 246 11.88 22.80 -41.13
CA LYS A 246 11.10 24.01 -41.48
C LYS A 246 11.25 24.42 -42.95
N ALA A 247 12.27 23.88 -43.62
CA ALA A 247 12.54 24.05 -45.05
C ALA A 247 13.00 22.71 -45.63
N ASP A 248 12.88 22.50 -46.94
CA ASP A 248 13.34 21.26 -47.57
C ASP A 248 14.88 21.19 -47.48
N PRO A 249 15.44 20.20 -46.76
CA PRO A 249 16.89 20.06 -46.65
C PRO A 249 17.57 19.88 -48.02
N LYS A 250 16.84 19.37 -49.02
CA LYS A 250 17.35 19.23 -50.39
C LYS A 250 17.46 20.57 -51.10
N GLU A 251 16.47 21.46 -50.93
CA GLU A 251 16.54 22.80 -51.51
C GLU A 251 17.63 23.64 -50.83
N GLU A 252 17.87 23.47 -49.54
CA GLU A 252 18.98 24.15 -48.85
C GLU A 252 20.36 23.64 -49.31
N PHE A 253 20.53 22.32 -49.47
CA PHE A 253 21.74 21.75 -50.07
C PHE A 253 21.90 22.18 -51.53
N ASP A 254 20.79 22.37 -52.25
CA ASP A 254 20.81 22.76 -53.64
C ASP A 254 21.08 24.24 -53.87
N ASN A 255 20.72 25.08 -52.89
CA ASN A 255 20.99 26.50 -52.85
C ASN A 255 22.35 26.85 -52.22
N MET A 256 23.11 25.86 -51.70
CA MET A 256 24.52 26.09 -51.35
C MET A 256 25.31 26.41 -52.61
N THR A 257 25.98 27.56 -52.61
CA THR A 257 26.91 27.93 -53.70
C THR A 257 27.94 26.82 -53.91
N ASP A 258 28.36 26.58 -55.16
CA ASP A 258 29.28 25.50 -55.52
C ASP A 258 30.56 25.45 -54.67
N ALA A 259 31.03 26.60 -54.18
CA ALA A 259 32.17 26.71 -53.26
C ALA A 259 31.92 26.06 -51.87
N LEU A 260 30.69 26.12 -51.35
CA LEU A 260 30.29 25.49 -50.08
C LEU A 260 29.99 24.00 -50.25
N ARG A 261 29.48 23.59 -51.42
CA ARG A 261 29.30 22.18 -51.77
C ARG A 261 30.64 21.43 -51.88
N LEU A 262 31.67 22.09 -52.41
CA LEU A 262 33.03 21.53 -52.47
C LEU A 262 33.64 21.35 -51.07
N SER A 263 33.51 22.32 -50.16
CA SER A 263 34.05 22.20 -48.79
C SER A 263 33.34 21.13 -47.95
N TYR A 264 32.03 20.96 -48.11
CA TYR A 264 31.26 19.94 -47.38
C TYR A 264 31.61 18.51 -47.82
N ASN A 265 31.89 18.31 -49.11
CA ASN A 265 32.34 17.02 -49.65
C ASN A 265 33.79 16.71 -49.25
N ASP A 266 34.67 17.71 -49.15
CA ASP A 266 36.05 17.53 -48.68
C ASP A 266 36.11 17.17 -47.18
N GLU A 267 35.25 17.72 -46.33
CA GLU A 267 35.14 17.32 -44.91
C GLU A 267 34.63 15.88 -44.74
N GLN A 268 33.62 15.48 -45.52
CA GLN A 268 33.09 14.10 -45.52
C GLN A 268 34.09 13.08 -46.09
N ALA A 269 34.93 13.49 -47.06
CA ALA A 269 36.01 12.66 -47.61
C ALA A 269 37.18 12.52 -46.62
N GLY A 270 37.52 13.59 -45.89
CA GLY A 270 38.54 13.57 -44.83
C GLY A 270 38.17 12.68 -43.64
N ALA A 271 36.89 12.58 -43.29
CA ALA A 271 36.41 11.71 -42.22
C ALA A 271 36.48 10.19 -42.55
N LYS A 272 36.68 9.82 -43.83
CA LYS A 272 36.85 8.41 -44.25
C LYS A 272 38.32 7.95 -44.32
N GLN A 273 39.30 8.82 -44.05
CA GLN A 273 40.72 8.46 -43.97
C GLN A 273 41.27 8.66 -42.55
N SER A 274 40.76 7.90 -41.59
CA SER A 274 41.50 7.59 -40.36
C SER A 274 41.14 6.19 -39.85
N VAL A 275 41.51 5.18 -40.62
CA VAL A 275 41.78 3.84 -40.06
C VAL A 275 43.29 3.68 -40.09
N PRO A 276 43.99 3.60 -38.94
CA PRO A 276 45.42 3.34 -38.92
C PRO A 276 45.66 1.93 -39.46
N ASN A 277 46.49 1.84 -40.48
CA ASN A 277 47.02 0.59 -41.00
C ASN A 277 48.13 0.15 -40.02
N GLU A 278 47.85 -0.77 -39.10
CA GLU A 278 48.92 -1.42 -38.32
C GLU A 278 49.67 -2.40 -39.23
N GLU A 279 50.84 -1.95 -39.68
CA GLU A 279 51.89 -2.78 -40.23
C GLU A 279 52.30 -3.85 -39.21
N LYS A 280 52.25 -5.12 -39.60
CA LYS A 280 53.14 -6.15 -39.06
C LYS A 280 54.20 -6.44 -40.09
N GLU A 281 55.33 -5.75 -39.95
CA GLU A 281 56.59 -6.13 -40.55
C GLU A 281 57.00 -7.51 -40.05
N ALA A 282 57.33 -8.38 -41.01
CA ALA A 282 58.07 -9.59 -40.80
C ALA A 282 59.56 -9.21 -40.74
N GLU A 283 60.18 -9.41 -39.58
CA GLU A 283 61.63 -9.40 -39.45
C GLU A 283 62.14 -10.84 -39.66
N LYS A 284 62.97 -10.99 -40.69
CA LYS A 284 63.84 -12.16 -40.91
C LYS A 284 65.02 -12.07 -39.94
N ASP A 285 65.47 -13.20 -39.43
CA ASP A 285 66.87 -13.66 -39.62
C ASP A 285 67.08 -15.10 -39.12
N GLU A 286 67.91 -15.82 -39.90
CA GLU A 286 68.45 -17.20 -39.82
C GLU A 286 67.54 -18.42 -40.10
#